data_AF-A0A6B2LBK1-F1
#
_entry.id   AF-A0A6B2LBK1-F1
#
_cell.length_a   1.000
_cell.length_b   1.000
_cell.length_c   1.000
_cell.angle_alpha   90.00
_cell.angle_beta   90.00
_cell.angle_gamma   90.00
#
_symmetry.space_group_name_H-M   'P 1'
#
loop_
_entity.id
_entity.type
_entity.pdbx_description
1 polymer ?
#
loop_
_entity_poly.entity_id
_entity_poly.type
_entity_poly.pdbx_seq_one_letter_code
_entity_poly.pdbx_strand_id
1 'polypeptide(L)'
;MKGLEFSKLYYYQVGDLQIGSFSSTYWFKTVPAPGTPNTVLGLTGDLDASLSGMGTINGLTSWRNTFGMDAVLHAGDVSYADEYAQGGPVWDDYVQKMEGLTASTSYEVGVGNHEIINNFTAFRLIYSMEEVLKPSGGQEFYWSVDIGLVHLIQLSSENRDTFKAQRDWLIQDLSQVNYKLTPWIIAVWHRPWYCSLEVNVDEEMRQYFEPVFQRLDIGFMGHTHYYERTLPLSNKSIV
;
A
#
# COMPACT_ATOMS: atom_id res chain seq x y z
N MET A 1 14.97 -10.35 -0.36
CA MET A 1 15.35 -11.79 -0.29
C MET A 1 14.75 -12.51 -1.50
N LYS A 2 15.45 -13.47 -2.14
CA LYS A 2 14.97 -14.17 -3.36
C LYS A 2 14.80 -15.67 -3.09
N GLY A 3 13.92 -16.34 -3.85
CA GLY A 3 13.74 -17.79 -3.79
C GLY A 3 13.00 -18.29 -2.54
N LEU A 4 12.13 -17.46 -1.96
CA LEU A 4 11.32 -17.85 -0.81
C LEU A 4 10.10 -18.66 -1.26
N GLU A 5 9.67 -19.62 -0.44
CA GLU A 5 8.42 -20.35 -0.62
C GLU A 5 7.25 -19.50 -0.10
N PHE A 6 6.07 -19.63 -0.70
CA PHE A 6 4.85 -18.96 -0.24
C PHE A 6 4.35 -19.52 1.10
N SER A 7 3.64 -18.69 1.88
CA SER A 7 3.05 -19.06 3.17
C SER A 7 4.03 -19.67 4.18
N LYS A 8 5.32 -19.34 4.09
CA LYS A 8 6.38 -19.92 4.92
C LYS A 8 6.95 -18.87 5.86
N LEU A 9 7.19 -19.29 7.10
CA LEU A 9 7.82 -18.49 8.14
C LEU A 9 9.33 -18.46 7.93
N TYR A 10 9.89 -17.25 7.89
CA TYR A 10 11.32 -17.02 7.83
C TYR A 10 11.75 -16.16 9.01
N TYR A 11 12.94 -16.44 9.52
CA TYR A 11 13.61 -15.63 10.54
C TYR A 11 14.78 -14.89 9.90
N TYR A 12 15.02 -13.66 10.33
CA TYR A 12 16.08 -12.84 9.76
C TYR A 12 16.68 -11.87 10.77
N GLN A 13 17.90 -11.44 10.49
CA GLN A 13 18.56 -10.31 11.13
C GLN A 13 19.07 -9.39 10.03
N VAL A 14 19.08 -8.09 10.29
CA VAL A 14 19.68 -7.08 9.40
C VAL A 14 20.90 -6.52 10.11
N GLY A 15 21.99 -6.31 9.39
CA GLY A 15 23.22 -5.84 10.00
C GLY A 15 24.37 -5.77 9.02
N ASP A 16 25.54 -5.45 9.57
CA ASP A 16 26.79 -5.34 8.84
C ASP A 16 27.78 -6.41 9.35
N LEU A 17 28.08 -7.35 8.46
CA LEU A 17 29.03 -8.44 8.68
C LEU A 17 30.44 -7.94 8.98
N GLN A 18 30.86 -6.79 8.44
CA GLN A 18 32.22 -6.28 8.60
C GLN A 18 32.49 -5.80 10.02
N ILE A 19 31.50 -5.19 10.67
CA ILE A 19 31.60 -4.65 12.03
C ILE A 19 30.94 -5.55 13.08
N GLY A 20 30.31 -6.65 12.66
CA GLY A 20 29.66 -7.61 13.58
C GLY A 20 28.43 -7.05 14.30
N SER A 21 27.79 -6.02 13.73
CA SER A 21 26.62 -5.36 14.32
C SER A 21 25.36 -5.85 13.62
N PHE A 22 24.47 -6.50 14.38
CA PHE A 22 23.22 -7.07 13.88
C PHE A 22 22.05 -6.66 14.76
N SER A 23 20.88 -6.54 14.11
CA SER A 23 19.60 -6.38 14.78
C SER A 23 19.26 -7.60 15.66
N SER A 24 18.22 -7.46 16.48
CA SER A 24 17.53 -8.64 17.03
C SER A 24 17.01 -9.53 15.90
N THR A 25 16.73 -10.80 16.22
CA THR A 25 16.09 -11.70 15.26
C THR A 25 14.61 -11.34 15.12
N TYR A 26 14.22 -11.00 13.90
CA TYR A 26 12.83 -10.80 13.49
C TYR A 26 12.33 -12.02 12.69
N TRP A 27 11.05 -12.01 12.34
CA TRP A 27 10.43 -13.06 11.55
C TRP A 27 9.34 -12.46 10.68
N PHE A 28 9.09 -13.04 9.51
CA PHE A 28 7.92 -12.74 8.70
C PHE A 28 7.40 -14.02 8.05
N LYS A 29 6.11 -14.02 7.69
CA LYS A 29 5.52 -15.06 6.84
C LYS A 29 5.35 -14.50 5.44
N THR A 30 5.85 -15.21 4.43
CA THR A 30 5.61 -14.83 3.04
C THR A 30 4.13 -14.90 2.70
N VAL A 31 3.69 -14.04 1.79
CA VAL A 31 2.31 -14.01 1.30
C VAL A 31 1.86 -15.37 0.75
N PRO A 32 0.55 -15.67 0.70
CA PRO A 32 0.04 -16.87 0.04
C PRO A 32 0.23 -16.84 -1.47
N ALA A 33 0.42 -18.01 -2.07
CA ALA A 33 0.50 -18.16 -3.52
C ALA A 33 -0.85 -17.79 -4.18
N PRO A 34 -0.85 -17.29 -5.44
CA PRO A 34 -2.08 -17.05 -6.19
C PRO A 34 -3.00 -18.29 -6.19
N GLY A 35 -4.29 -18.11 -5.91
CA GLY A 35 -5.26 -19.20 -5.78
C GLY A 35 -5.38 -19.82 -4.37
N THR A 36 -4.59 -19.36 -3.40
CA THR A 36 -4.70 -19.87 -2.01
C THR A 36 -5.94 -19.27 -1.32
N PRO A 37 -6.88 -20.08 -0.79
CA PRO A 37 -8.06 -19.58 -0.09
C PRO A 37 -7.74 -18.80 1.20
N ASN A 38 -8.70 -17.98 1.65
CA ASN A 38 -8.64 -17.20 2.90
C ASN A 38 -7.51 -16.17 2.94
N THR A 39 -7.54 -15.19 2.04
CA THR A 39 -6.64 -14.03 2.07
C THR A 39 -7.13 -13.00 3.10
N VAL A 40 -6.26 -12.60 4.03
CA VAL A 40 -6.58 -11.61 5.07
C VAL A 40 -5.66 -10.39 4.91
N LEU A 41 -6.27 -9.23 4.63
CA LEU A 41 -5.58 -7.97 4.39
C LEU A 41 -5.98 -6.93 5.45
N GLY A 42 -5.00 -6.23 6.01
CA GLY A 42 -5.21 -5.02 6.81
C GLY A 42 -5.23 -3.80 5.91
N LEU A 43 -6.04 -2.78 6.23
CA LEU A 43 -6.18 -1.56 5.43
C LEU A 43 -6.01 -0.34 6.33
N THR A 44 -5.24 0.65 5.88
CA THR A 44 -5.03 1.92 6.58
C THR A 44 -4.68 3.04 5.59
N GLY A 45 -4.86 4.29 6.00
CA GLY A 45 -4.52 5.51 5.25
C GLY A 45 -4.27 6.63 6.25
N ASP A 46 -3.54 7.67 5.85
CA ASP A 46 -3.47 8.92 6.63
C ASP A 46 -3.00 8.65 8.07
N LEU A 47 -1.99 7.79 8.18
CA LEU A 47 -1.38 7.47 9.46
C LEU A 47 -0.41 8.57 9.86
N ASP A 48 -0.03 8.57 11.12
CA ASP A 48 1.04 9.42 11.61
C ASP A 48 1.74 8.72 12.77
N ALA A 49 2.72 9.40 13.35
CA ALA A 49 3.39 8.95 14.57
C ALA A 49 2.67 9.44 15.85
N SER A 50 1.44 9.97 15.75
CA SER A 50 0.70 10.50 16.90
C SER A 50 0.15 9.40 17.80
N LEU A 51 -0.46 9.79 18.93
CA LEU A 51 -1.14 8.84 19.81
C LEU A 51 -2.29 8.10 19.11
N SER A 52 -3.00 8.79 18.20
CA SER A 52 -4.08 8.19 17.42
C SER A 52 -3.53 7.21 16.37
N GLY A 53 -2.49 7.61 15.64
CA GLY A 53 -1.78 6.73 14.71
C GLY A 53 -1.27 5.47 15.38
N MET A 54 -0.66 5.62 16.57
CA MET A 54 -0.23 4.48 17.40
C MET A 54 -1.39 3.56 17.80
N GLY A 55 -2.59 4.11 18.04
CA GLY A 55 -3.79 3.32 18.29
C GLY A 55 -4.11 2.37 17.12
N THR A 56 -4.06 2.88 15.89
CA THR A 56 -4.27 2.09 14.66
C THR A 56 -3.16 1.06 14.45
N ILE A 57 -1.89 1.44 14.62
CA ILE A 57 -0.73 0.53 14.49
C ILE A 57 -0.81 -0.64 15.48
N ASN A 58 -1.15 -0.34 16.73
CA ASN A 58 -1.35 -1.35 17.77
C ASN A 58 -2.56 -2.25 17.47
N GLY A 59 -3.64 -1.67 16.93
CA GLY A 59 -4.82 -2.42 16.48
C GLY A 59 -4.49 -3.42 15.38
N LEU A 60 -3.81 -2.99 14.33
CA LEU A 60 -3.34 -3.87 13.24
C LEU A 60 -2.39 -4.96 13.75
N THR A 61 -1.47 -4.59 14.64
CA THR A 61 -0.53 -5.55 15.25
C THR A 61 -1.26 -6.60 16.08
N SER A 62 -2.21 -6.18 16.92
CA SER A 62 -3.04 -7.08 17.73
C SER A 62 -3.92 -7.98 16.87
N TRP A 63 -4.50 -7.44 15.79
CA TRP A 63 -5.30 -8.20 14.84
C TRP A 63 -4.48 -9.31 14.18
N ARG A 64 -3.31 -8.97 13.64
CA ARG A 64 -2.40 -9.95 13.02
C ARG A 64 -1.96 -11.02 14.00
N ASN A 65 -1.70 -10.68 15.26
CA ASN A 65 -1.33 -11.67 16.29
C ASN A 65 -2.50 -12.61 16.66
N THR A 66 -3.74 -12.14 16.54
CA THR A 66 -4.93 -12.89 16.98
C THR A 66 -5.53 -13.72 15.85
N PHE A 67 -5.64 -13.14 14.66
CA PHE A 67 -6.38 -13.69 13.52
C PHE A 67 -5.48 -14.05 12.34
N GLY A 68 -4.22 -13.63 12.36
CA GLY A 68 -3.36 -13.65 11.19
C GLY A 68 -3.65 -12.49 10.23
N MET A 69 -2.66 -12.14 9.43
CA MET A 69 -2.75 -11.14 8.36
C MET A 69 -1.65 -11.46 7.34
N ASP A 70 -1.99 -11.47 6.06
CA ASP A 70 -1.06 -11.78 4.98
C ASP A 70 -0.29 -10.53 4.51
N ALA A 71 -0.97 -9.38 4.49
CA ALA A 71 -0.38 -8.09 4.17
C ALA A 71 -1.20 -6.93 4.77
N VAL A 72 -0.58 -5.75 4.87
CA VAL A 72 -1.24 -4.48 5.17
C VAL A 72 -1.12 -3.56 3.97
N LEU A 73 -2.21 -2.90 3.61
CA LEU A 73 -2.27 -1.93 2.53
C LEU A 73 -2.39 -0.53 3.12
N HIS A 74 -1.52 0.39 2.71
CA HIS A 74 -1.49 1.77 3.18
C HIS A 74 -1.71 2.75 2.02
N ALA A 75 -2.84 3.45 2.06
CA ALA A 75 -3.31 4.40 1.04
C ALA A 75 -2.67 5.80 1.12
N GLY A 76 -1.35 5.90 1.34
CA GLY A 76 -0.61 7.17 1.33
C GLY A 76 -0.84 8.07 2.55
N ASP A 77 -0.13 9.20 2.56
CA ASP A 77 0.05 10.10 3.69
C ASP A 77 0.58 9.37 4.92
N VAL A 78 1.90 9.20 4.93
CA VAL A 78 2.57 8.18 5.74
C VAL A 78 3.00 8.70 7.09
N SER A 79 3.76 9.80 7.11
CA SER A 79 4.37 10.32 8.35
C SER A 79 3.98 11.76 8.68
N TYR A 80 3.41 12.50 7.72
CA TYR A 80 3.16 13.94 7.82
C TYR A 80 4.41 14.77 8.16
N ALA A 81 5.61 14.27 7.83
CA ALA A 81 6.88 14.95 8.16
C ALA A 81 7.02 16.34 7.53
N ASP A 82 6.28 16.64 6.45
CA ASP A 82 6.22 17.94 5.81
C ASP A 82 5.52 19.02 6.66
N GLU A 83 4.70 18.61 7.64
CA GLU A 83 4.05 19.51 8.59
C GLU A 83 4.99 19.99 9.71
N TYR A 84 6.18 19.39 9.80
CA TYR A 84 7.12 19.60 10.90
C TYR A 84 8.44 20.17 10.40
N ALA A 85 8.93 21.21 11.06
CA ALA A 85 10.23 21.81 10.76
C ALA A 85 11.40 20.80 10.89
N GLN A 86 11.20 19.74 11.67
CA GLN A 86 12.13 18.66 11.86
C GLN A 86 12.35 17.86 10.56
N GLY A 87 11.30 17.58 9.78
CA GLY A 87 11.40 16.76 8.57
C GLY A 87 11.85 15.32 8.87
N GLY A 88 13.08 14.96 8.48
CA GLY A 88 13.63 13.60 8.58
C GLY A 88 13.44 12.88 9.92
N PRO A 89 13.72 13.50 11.09
CA PRO A 89 13.43 12.91 12.40
C PRO A 89 11.97 12.49 12.63
N VAL A 90 10.99 13.08 11.94
CA VAL A 90 9.59 12.63 12.02
C VAL A 90 9.40 11.32 11.26
N TRP A 91 10.07 11.16 10.11
CA TRP A 91 10.15 9.86 9.44
C TRP A 91 10.82 8.81 10.32
N ASP A 92 11.94 9.14 10.97
CA ASP A 92 12.67 8.22 11.84
C ASP A 92 11.80 7.75 13.02
N ASP A 93 11.04 8.65 13.64
CA ASP A 93 10.08 8.33 14.72
C ASP A 93 8.93 7.45 14.21
N TYR A 94 8.38 7.78 13.03
CA TYR A 94 7.32 6.99 12.40
C TYR A 94 7.77 5.55 12.10
N VAL A 95 8.92 5.36 11.43
CA VAL A 95 9.38 4.01 11.06
C VAL A 95 9.74 3.17 12.28
N GLN A 96 10.28 3.78 13.34
CA GLN A 96 10.53 3.10 14.62
C GLN A 96 9.22 2.59 15.25
N LYS A 97 8.18 3.42 15.24
CA LYS A 97 6.85 3.05 15.76
C LYS A 97 6.17 1.96 14.93
N MET A 98 6.42 1.93 13.63
CA MET A 98 5.90 0.91 12.72
C MET A 98 6.62 -0.44 12.83
N GLU A 99 7.83 -0.50 13.41
CA GLU A 99 8.69 -1.70 13.42
C GLU A 99 7.95 -2.95 13.90
N GLY A 100 7.16 -2.83 14.98
CA GLY A 100 6.40 -3.95 15.53
C GLY A 100 5.44 -4.60 14.53
N LEU A 101 4.94 -3.83 13.56
CA LEU A 101 4.08 -4.29 12.46
C LEU A 101 4.89 -4.72 11.24
N THR A 102 5.75 -3.84 10.73
CA THR A 102 6.41 -3.95 9.43
C THR A 102 7.58 -4.92 9.42
N ALA A 103 8.22 -5.17 10.56
CA ALA A 103 9.30 -6.17 10.65
C ALA A 103 8.79 -7.61 10.52
N SER A 104 7.48 -7.82 10.43
CA SER A 104 6.89 -9.17 10.49
C SER A 104 5.65 -9.39 9.62
N THR A 105 5.20 -8.36 8.93
CA THR A 105 4.05 -8.41 8.01
C THR A 105 4.41 -7.67 6.73
N SER A 106 4.02 -8.21 5.56
CA SER A 106 4.14 -7.47 4.30
C SER A 106 3.38 -6.15 4.42
N TYR A 107 4.03 -5.05 4.07
CA TYR A 107 3.48 -3.71 4.23
C TYR A 107 3.56 -2.99 2.89
N GLU A 108 2.42 -2.96 2.20
CA GLU A 108 2.25 -2.40 0.88
C GLU A 108 1.80 -0.95 1.00
N VAL A 109 2.66 0.00 0.64
CA VAL A 109 2.40 1.44 0.86
C VAL A 109 2.48 2.23 -0.44
N GLY A 110 1.52 3.12 -0.62
CA GLY A 110 1.51 4.15 -1.65
C GLY A 110 1.97 5.51 -1.14
N VAL A 111 2.11 6.45 -2.07
CA VAL A 111 2.33 7.87 -1.73
C VAL A 111 0.99 8.62 -1.63
N GLY A 112 0.92 9.55 -0.69
CA GLY A 112 -0.09 10.61 -0.66
C GLY A 112 0.51 11.97 -0.97
N ASN A 113 -0.25 13.02 -0.73
CA ASN A 113 0.22 14.38 -1.05
C ASN A 113 1.27 14.89 -0.07
N HIS A 114 1.29 14.39 1.17
CA HIS A 114 2.30 14.75 2.16
C HIS A 114 3.69 14.18 1.80
N GLU A 115 3.75 13.17 0.92
CA GLU A 115 5.02 12.65 0.41
C GLU A 115 5.60 13.47 -0.74
N ILE A 116 4.89 14.43 -1.35
CA ILE A 116 5.39 15.19 -2.53
C ILE A 116 6.65 16.00 -2.22
N ILE A 117 6.82 16.42 -0.96
CA ILE A 117 7.91 17.30 -0.52
C ILE A 117 9.29 16.81 -1.01
N ASN A 118 10.09 17.73 -1.53
CA ASN A 118 11.41 17.45 -2.10
C ASN A 118 11.38 16.30 -3.15
N ASN A 119 10.35 16.25 -4.00
CA ASN A 119 10.20 15.22 -5.03
C ASN A 119 10.26 13.81 -4.41
N PHE A 120 9.43 13.56 -3.40
CA PHE A 120 9.28 12.26 -2.74
C PHE A 120 10.55 11.73 -2.05
N THR A 121 11.58 12.56 -1.83
CA THR A 121 12.92 12.09 -1.42
C THR A 121 12.89 11.16 -0.20
N ALA A 122 12.17 11.51 0.86
CA ALA A 122 12.13 10.68 2.06
C ALA A 122 11.43 9.33 1.82
N PHE A 123 10.28 9.36 1.14
CA PHE A 123 9.57 8.14 0.75
C PHE A 123 10.45 7.24 -0.10
N ARG A 124 11.12 7.80 -1.12
CA ARG A 124 12.07 7.07 -1.97
C ARG A 124 13.20 6.47 -1.16
N LEU A 125 13.79 7.19 -0.21
CA LEU A 125 14.91 6.65 0.58
C LEU A 125 14.49 5.52 1.53
N ILE A 126 13.28 5.57 2.08
CA ILE A 126 12.79 4.63 3.10
C ILE A 126 12.14 3.41 2.44
N TYR A 127 11.33 3.64 1.42
CA TYR A 127 10.51 2.63 0.75
C TYR A 127 10.95 2.35 -0.68
N SER A 128 12.14 2.80 -1.11
CA SER A 128 12.68 2.52 -2.45
C SER A 128 12.53 1.03 -2.79
N MET A 129 11.72 0.78 -3.81
CA MET A 129 11.46 -0.54 -4.37
C MET A 129 12.47 -0.90 -5.48
N GLU A 130 13.58 -0.16 -5.63
CA GLU A 130 14.50 -0.31 -6.78
C GLU A 130 15.04 -1.74 -6.95
N GLU A 131 15.24 -2.49 -5.85
CA GLU A 131 15.71 -3.88 -5.89
C GLU A 131 14.65 -4.93 -5.52
N VAL A 132 13.48 -4.51 -5.02
CA VAL A 132 12.45 -5.40 -4.48
C VAL A 132 11.12 -5.02 -5.12
N LEU A 133 10.63 -5.90 -6.00
CA LEU A 133 9.25 -5.92 -6.50
C LEU A 133 8.90 -4.78 -7.47
N LYS A 134 9.25 -4.98 -8.76
CA LYS A 134 8.40 -4.53 -9.89
C LYS A 134 7.63 -5.77 -10.39
N PRO A 135 6.64 -6.32 -9.64
CA PRO A 135 6.18 -7.69 -9.87
C PRO A 135 5.54 -7.87 -11.26
N SER A 136 5.00 -6.78 -11.82
CA SER A 136 4.27 -6.71 -13.09
C SER A 136 4.73 -5.58 -14.03
N GLY A 137 5.94 -5.03 -13.85
CA GLY A 137 6.47 -3.97 -14.72
C GLY A 137 5.96 -2.55 -14.44
N GLY A 138 5.39 -2.31 -13.25
CA GLY A 138 5.04 -0.99 -12.74
C GLY A 138 6.26 -0.09 -12.44
N GLN A 139 6.00 1.10 -11.93
CA GLN A 139 7.02 2.06 -11.47
C GLN A 139 6.94 2.23 -9.95
N GLU A 140 7.83 3.07 -9.39
CA GLU A 140 7.98 3.30 -7.95
C GLU A 140 6.66 3.59 -7.20
N PHE A 141 5.69 4.25 -7.83
CA PHE A 141 4.43 4.67 -7.18
C PHE A 141 3.18 3.93 -7.68
N TYR A 142 3.31 3.06 -8.67
CA TYR A 142 2.20 2.26 -9.18
C TYR A 142 2.69 0.88 -9.62
N TRP A 143 2.04 -0.15 -9.12
CA TRP A 143 2.48 -1.53 -9.28
C TRP A 143 1.33 -2.46 -8.92
N SER A 144 1.45 -3.75 -9.23
CA SER A 144 0.50 -4.76 -8.80
C SER A 144 1.22 -5.99 -8.27
N VAL A 145 0.52 -6.77 -7.44
CA VAL A 145 1.01 -8.05 -6.89
C VAL A 145 -0.17 -8.97 -6.60
N ASP A 146 0.04 -10.28 -6.78
CA ASP A 146 -0.95 -11.27 -6.39
C ASP A 146 -0.70 -11.77 -4.96
N ILE A 147 -1.74 -11.76 -4.12
CA ILE A 147 -1.73 -12.23 -2.73
C ILE A 147 -2.92 -13.16 -2.54
N GLY A 148 -2.68 -14.47 -2.50
CA GLY A 148 -3.77 -15.46 -2.37
C GLY A 148 -4.83 -15.33 -3.46
N LEU A 149 -6.06 -14.92 -3.12
CA LEU A 149 -7.17 -14.74 -4.06
C LEU A 149 -7.27 -13.30 -4.62
N VAL A 150 -6.37 -12.41 -4.25
CA VAL A 150 -6.43 -10.98 -4.60
C VAL A 150 -5.35 -10.65 -5.61
N HIS A 151 -5.75 -10.02 -6.70
CA HIS A 151 -4.87 -9.21 -7.54
C HIS A 151 -4.94 -7.79 -7.00
N LEU A 152 -3.87 -7.36 -6.33
CA LEU A 152 -3.77 -6.05 -5.70
C LEU A 152 -3.09 -5.07 -6.65
N ILE A 153 -3.68 -3.89 -6.81
CA ILE A 153 -3.17 -2.80 -7.63
C ILE A 153 -2.93 -1.59 -6.73
N GLN A 154 -1.73 -1.04 -6.75
CA GLN A 154 -1.43 0.27 -6.20
C GLN A 154 -1.43 1.29 -7.35
N LEU A 155 -2.24 2.34 -7.24
CA LEU A 155 -2.18 3.50 -8.12
C LEU A 155 -1.61 4.71 -7.36
N SER A 156 -1.00 5.62 -8.10
CA SER A 156 -0.59 6.92 -7.60
C SER A 156 -1.58 7.97 -8.06
N SER A 157 -2.26 8.62 -7.11
CA SER A 157 -3.01 9.86 -7.35
C SER A 157 -2.10 11.09 -7.47
N GLU A 158 -0.85 10.95 -7.04
CA GLU A 158 0.18 11.97 -7.22
C GLU A 158 1.01 11.70 -8.47
N ASN A 159 1.93 12.60 -8.82
CA ASN A 159 2.79 12.47 -10.01
C ASN A 159 2.00 12.41 -11.34
N ARG A 160 1.11 13.39 -11.53
CA ARG A 160 0.13 13.48 -12.64
C ARG A 160 0.74 13.47 -14.04
N ASP A 161 1.96 13.96 -14.19
CA ASP A 161 2.74 13.92 -15.43
C ASP A 161 2.94 12.49 -15.97
N THR A 162 2.89 11.49 -15.08
CA THR A 162 3.02 10.07 -15.44
C THR A 162 1.69 9.34 -15.64
N PHE A 163 0.53 10.01 -15.53
CA PHE A 163 -0.79 9.36 -15.61
C PHE A 163 -0.99 8.57 -16.89
N LYS A 164 -0.53 9.06 -18.04
CA LYS A 164 -0.63 8.31 -19.30
C LYS A 164 0.12 6.98 -19.21
N ALA A 165 1.37 7.00 -18.73
CA ALA A 165 2.18 5.80 -18.59
C ALA A 165 1.58 4.82 -17.57
N GLN A 166 1.10 5.34 -16.43
CA GLN A 166 0.40 4.57 -15.42
C GLN A 166 -0.88 3.91 -15.98
N ARG A 167 -1.66 4.64 -16.78
CA ARG A 167 -2.88 4.13 -17.40
C ARG A 167 -2.60 3.05 -18.43
N ASP A 168 -1.60 3.26 -19.28
CA ASP A 168 -1.18 2.27 -20.28
C ASP A 168 -0.67 0.99 -19.60
N TRP A 169 0.10 1.14 -18.50
CA TRP A 169 0.52 0.02 -17.65
C TRP A 169 -0.69 -0.71 -17.04
N LEU A 170 -1.64 0.01 -16.45
CA LEU A 170 -2.82 -0.59 -15.82
C LEU A 170 -3.66 -1.41 -16.81
N ILE A 171 -3.81 -0.95 -18.05
CA ILE A 171 -4.47 -1.71 -19.12
C ILE A 171 -3.73 -3.01 -19.39
N GLN A 172 -2.41 -2.96 -19.47
CA GLN A 172 -1.58 -4.14 -19.71
C GLN A 172 -1.65 -5.11 -18.52
N ASP A 173 -1.57 -4.62 -17.29
CA ASP A 173 -1.62 -5.39 -16.07
C ASP A 173 -2.95 -6.15 -15.93
N LEU A 174 -4.08 -5.44 -16.04
CA LEU A 174 -5.42 -6.03 -15.99
C LEU A 174 -5.67 -7.06 -17.10
N SER A 175 -5.02 -6.92 -18.26
CA SER A 175 -5.13 -7.89 -19.36
C SER A 175 -4.44 -9.24 -19.07
N GLN A 176 -3.55 -9.28 -18.08
CA GLN A 176 -2.77 -10.46 -17.71
C GLN A 176 -3.32 -11.19 -16.48
N VAL A 177 -4.33 -10.63 -15.81
CA VAL A 177 -4.90 -11.22 -14.59
C VAL A 177 -5.52 -12.59 -14.87
N ASN A 178 -5.11 -13.57 -14.08
CA ASN A 178 -5.74 -14.89 -14.07
C ASN A 178 -6.86 -14.95 -13.04
N TYR A 179 -8.07 -14.55 -13.46
CA TYR A 179 -9.27 -14.51 -12.62
C TYR A 179 -9.68 -15.87 -12.00
N LYS A 180 -9.09 -16.99 -12.42
CA LYS A 180 -9.30 -18.29 -11.75
C LYS A 180 -8.46 -18.43 -10.47
N LEU A 181 -7.30 -17.78 -10.41
CA LEU A 181 -6.41 -17.80 -9.25
C LEU A 181 -6.67 -16.59 -8.35
N THR A 182 -6.79 -15.40 -8.96
CA THR A 182 -7.03 -14.14 -8.26
C THR A 182 -8.37 -13.53 -8.69
N PRO A 183 -9.50 -14.07 -8.21
CA PRO A 183 -10.83 -13.61 -8.61
C PRO A 183 -11.19 -12.21 -8.08
N TRP A 184 -10.48 -11.68 -7.09
CA TRP A 184 -10.72 -10.37 -6.50
C TRP A 184 -9.74 -9.33 -7.03
N ILE A 185 -10.25 -8.25 -7.61
CA ILE A 185 -9.47 -7.08 -8.01
C ILE A 185 -9.64 -6.01 -6.94
N ILE A 186 -8.56 -5.73 -6.20
CA ILE A 186 -8.53 -4.66 -5.18
C ILE A 186 -7.54 -3.61 -5.64
N ALA A 187 -7.94 -2.34 -5.62
CA ALA A 187 -7.06 -1.23 -5.93
C ALA A 187 -6.97 -0.26 -4.76
N VAL A 188 -5.77 0.27 -4.53
CA VAL A 188 -5.46 1.23 -3.47
C VAL A 188 -4.82 2.46 -4.08
N TRP A 189 -5.28 3.64 -3.67
CA TRP A 189 -4.72 4.94 -4.06
C TRP A 189 -5.10 6.01 -3.05
N HIS A 190 -4.44 7.15 -3.06
CA HIS A 190 -4.61 8.11 -1.97
C HIS A 190 -5.86 9.00 -2.12
N ARG A 191 -5.96 9.82 -3.18
CA ARG A 191 -7.08 10.77 -3.34
C ARG A 191 -8.39 10.08 -3.78
N PRO A 192 -9.52 10.26 -3.07
CA PRO A 192 -10.74 9.50 -3.34
C PRO A 192 -11.41 9.91 -4.67
N TRP A 193 -11.95 8.92 -5.38
CA TRP A 193 -12.83 9.15 -6.54
C TRP A 193 -14.27 9.48 -6.15
N TYR A 194 -14.69 9.00 -4.99
CA TYR A 194 -16.03 9.16 -4.44
C TYR A 194 -15.89 9.51 -2.96
N CYS A 195 -16.49 10.62 -2.56
CA CYS A 195 -16.41 11.14 -1.19
C CYS A 195 -17.61 12.08 -0.96
N SER A 196 -18.25 11.99 0.20
CA SER A 196 -19.33 12.91 0.59
C SER A 196 -18.84 14.34 0.81
N LEU A 197 -17.54 14.53 1.07
CA LEU A 197 -16.87 15.84 0.99
C LEU A 197 -16.35 16.07 -0.44
N GLU A 198 -17.17 16.69 -1.28
CA GLU A 198 -16.85 16.92 -2.70
C GLU A 198 -15.51 17.64 -2.95
N VAL A 199 -15.05 18.45 -1.98
CA VAL A 199 -13.78 19.20 -2.08
C VAL A 199 -12.53 18.32 -2.14
N ASN A 200 -12.61 17.06 -1.71
CA ASN A 200 -11.48 16.13 -1.66
C ASN A 200 -11.50 15.10 -2.81
N VAL A 201 -12.48 15.18 -3.72
CA VAL A 201 -12.62 14.22 -4.82
C VAL A 201 -11.67 14.53 -5.97
N ASP A 202 -10.89 13.53 -6.40
CA ASP A 202 -10.07 13.59 -7.61
C ASP A 202 -10.86 13.15 -8.84
N GLU A 203 -11.68 14.08 -9.34
CA GLU A 203 -12.55 13.84 -10.48
C GLU A 203 -11.76 13.56 -11.77
N GLU A 204 -10.60 14.20 -11.94
CA GLU A 204 -9.72 14.00 -13.10
C GLU A 204 -9.20 12.56 -13.11
N MET A 205 -8.65 12.09 -11.99
CA MET A 205 -8.17 10.72 -11.87
C MET A 205 -9.30 9.72 -12.08
N ARG A 206 -10.47 9.94 -11.46
CA ARG A 206 -11.65 9.08 -11.64
C ARG A 206 -12.01 8.95 -13.12
N GLN A 207 -12.22 10.07 -13.82
CA GLN A 207 -12.60 10.06 -15.24
C GLN A 207 -11.55 9.39 -16.13
N TYR A 208 -10.28 9.43 -15.74
CA TYR A 208 -9.18 8.89 -16.52
C TYR A 208 -8.96 7.39 -16.30
N PHE A 209 -9.06 6.91 -15.05
CA PHE A 209 -8.73 5.56 -14.64
C PHE A 209 -9.94 4.65 -14.42
N GLU A 210 -11.09 5.17 -13.93
CA GLU A 210 -12.29 4.35 -13.72
C GLU A 210 -12.71 3.58 -14.98
N PRO A 211 -12.70 4.16 -16.20
CA PRO A 211 -13.08 3.42 -17.41
C PRO A 211 -12.13 2.30 -17.81
N VAL A 212 -10.94 2.21 -17.20
CA VAL A 212 -9.99 1.12 -17.45
C VAL A 212 -10.43 -0.16 -16.74
N PHE A 213 -11.08 -0.03 -15.58
CA PHE A 213 -11.59 -1.16 -14.83
C PHE A 213 -12.89 -1.67 -15.44
N GLN A 214 -12.84 -2.84 -16.09
CA GLN A 214 -14.07 -3.57 -16.44
C GLN A 214 -14.80 -4.07 -15.19
N ARG A 215 -14.03 -4.35 -14.13
CA ARG A 215 -14.49 -4.71 -12.80
C ARG A 215 -13.40 -4.33 -11.80
N LEU A 216 -13.80 -3.61 -10.75
CA LEU A 216 -13.01 -3.34 -9.56
C LEU A 216 -13.88 -3.75 -8.37
N ASP A 217 -13.46 -4.73 -7.58
CA ASP A 217 -14.28 -5.24 -6.49
C ASP A 217 -14.24 -4.32 -5.28
N ILE A 218 -13.05 -3.81 -4.94
CA ILE A 218 -12.85 -2.86 -3.85
C ILE A 218 -11.83 -1.81 -4.30
N GLY A 219 -12.23 -0.54 -4.25
CA GLY A 219 -11.32 0.60 -4.22
C GLY A 219 -11.15 1.06 -2.78
N PHE A 220 -9.93 1.16 -2.29
CA PHE A 220 -9.63 1.66 -0.94
C PHE A 220 -8.76 2.91 -1.03
N MET A 221 -9.19 3.97 -0.35
CA MET A 221 -8.58 5.30 -0.45
C MET A 221 -8.39 5.94 0.92
N GLY A 222 -7.45 6.89 0.96
CA GLY A 222 -7.17 7.74 2.12
C GLY A 222 -7.59 9.19 1.87
N HIS A 223 -6.70 10.13 2.21
CA HIS A 223 -6.76 11.58 2.04
C HIS A 223 -7.81 12.30 2.88
N THR A 224 -8.95 11.65 3.08
CA THR A 224 -10.08 12.20 3.80
C THR A 224 -10.20 11.52 5.16
N HIS A 225 -10.00 12.29 6.23
CA HIS A 225 -9.82 11.77 7.60
C HIS A 225 -11.14 11.34 8.29
N TYR A 226 -11.93 10.49 7.62
CA TYR A 226 -13.04 9.74 8.20
C TYR A 226 -13.33 8.48 7.37
N TYR A 227 -14.12 7.56 7.95
CA TYR A 227 -14.55 6.37 7.25
C TYR A 227 -15.85 6.61 6.47
N GLU A 228 -15.84 6.27 5.18
CA GLU A 228 -17.01 6.21 4.32
C GLU A 228 -17.02 4.91 3.51
N ARG A 229 -18.21 4.40 3.21
CA ARG A 229 -18.40 3.26 2.31
C ARG A 229 -19.59 3.49 1.41
N THR A 230 -19.38 3.34 0.11
CA THR A 230 -20.41 3.51 -0.89
C THR A 230 -21.16 2.20 -1.16
N LEU A 231 -22.31 2.31 -1.82
CA LEU A 231 -22.81 1.21 -2.65
C LEU A 231 -21.87 0.99 -3.84
N PRO A 232 -22.00 -0.10 -4.62
CA PRO A 232 -21.30 -0.22 -5.90
C PRO A 232 -21.62 1.01 -6.76
N LEU A 233 -20.60 1.72 -7.22
CA LEU A 233 -20.73 2.92 -8.04
C LEU A 233 -19.99 2.73 -9.35
N SER A 234 -20.57 3.26 -10.42
CA SER A 234 -19.88 3.52 -11.68
C SER A 234 -20.35 4.86 -12.22
N ASN A 235 -19.40 5.72 -12.57
CA ASN A 235 -19.67 7.06 -13.07
C ASN A 235 -20.74 7.82 -12.25
N LYS A 236 -20.54 7.89 -10.92
CA LYS A 236 -21.44 8.56 -9.95
C LYS A 236 -22.86 7.98 -9.86
N SER A 237 -23.10 6.79 -10.40
CA SER A 237 -24.39 6.09 -10.35
C SER A 237 -24.25 4.74 -9.66
N ILE A 238 -25.29 4.32 -8.92
CA ILE A 238 -25.34 2.98 -8.31
C ILE A 238 -25.52 1.93 -9.42
N VAL A 239 -24.77 0.82 -9.33
CA VAL A 239 -24.81 -0.30 -10.30
C VAL A 239 -25.20 -1.63 -9.66
#